data_AF-A0A090TFF5-F1
#
_entry.id   AF-A0A090TFF5-F1
#
_cell.length_a   1.000
_cell.length_b   1.000
_cell.length_c   1.000
_cell.angle_alpha   90.00
_cell.angle_beta   90.00
_cell.angle_gamma   90.00
#
_symmetry.space_group_name_H-M   'P 1'
#
loop_
_entity.id
_entity.type
_entity.pdbx_description
1 polymer ?
#
loop_
_entity_poly.entity_id
_entity_poly.type
_entity_poly.pdbx_seq_one_letter_code
_entity_poly.pdbx_strand_id
1 'polypeptide(L)'
;MGGFEISDMFTNMNPNDLPLWPALFITIACGAISGFHATQSPLMARCMENEKNGRFVFYGAMIGEGVIALIWCALALSFFGSIDSLAEAVKNGGPGNVVYSASFGLLGVFGGVLAFLGVVILPITSGDTAFRSSRLILAEYFNMEQKTLRNRLMMAIPLFVIGGILTQVDFGVIWRYFGFANQTTAVMMLWTASAYLLRHNKLHWVTTVPAVFMTTVVITFILNNATLGFGLPMQLSTILGIVSSLSIAGYVIKKSKGKGDIDLADEEKPIGKTETA
;
A
#
# COMPACT_ATOMS: atom_id res chain seq x y z
N MET A 1 -17.96 24.41 3.14
CA MET A 1 -17.83 23.52 1.97
C MET A 1 -19.20 23.29 1.35
N GLY A 2 -19.75 24.26 0.62
CA GLY A 2 -21.16 24.26 0.18
C GLY A 2 -21.38 24.35 -1.34
N GLY A 3 -20.37 24.02 -2.14
CA GLY A 3 -20.44 24.15 -3.61
C GLY A 3 -19.77 23.01 -4.36
N PHE A 4 -19.73 21.81 -3.76
CA PHE A 4 -19.23 20.61 -4.43
C PHE A 4 -20.39 19.95 -5.18
N GLU A 5 -20.30 19.88 -6.49
CA GLU A 5 -21.25 19.17 -7.34
C GLU A 5 -20.73 17.78 -7.69
N ILE A 6 -21.63 16.84 -8.00
CA ILE A 6 -21.23 15.48 -8.43
C ILE A 6 -20.43 15.53 -9.74
N SER A 7 -20.69 16.52 -10.59
CA SER A 7 -19.91 16.83 -11.79
C SER A 7 -18.43 17.12 -11.48
N ASP A 8 -18.14 17.75 -10.34
CA ASP A 8 -16.77 18.10 -9.95
C ASP A 8 -15.91 16.85 -9.71
N MET A 9 -16.52 15.72 -9.31
CA MET A 9 -15.84 14.42 -9.17
C MET A 9 -15.23 13.90 -10.48
N PHE A 10 -15.72 14.39 -11.62
CA PHE A 10 -15.25 13.99 -12.96
C PHE A 10 -14.33 15.04 -13.59
N THR A 11 -13.99 16.11 -12.87
CA THR A 11 -13.09 17.16 -13.33
C THR A 11 -11.78 17.14 -12.54
N ASN A 12 -10.68 17.58 -13.18
CA ASN A 12 -9.42 17.72 -12.47
C ASN A 12 -9.47 18.94 -11.54
N MET A 13 -9.83 18.74 -10.27
CA MET A 13 -9.90 19.80 -9.26
C MET A 13 -8.53 20.19 -8.68
N ASN A 14 -7.41 19.72 -9.25
CA ASN A 14 -6.09 20.04 -8.71
C ASN A 14 -5.70 21.48 -9.06
N PRO A 15 -5.32 22.32 -8.08
CA PRO A 15 -4.91 23.71 -8.35
C PRO A 15 -3.69 23.84 -9.27
N ASN A 16 -2.88 22.79 -9.40
CA ASN A 16 -1.68 22.75 -10.23
C ASN A 16 -1.87 21.91 -11.51
N ASP A 17 -3.12 21.57 -11.87
CA ASP A 17 -3.49 20.68 -12.97
C ASP A 17 -2.74 19.33 -12.96
N LEU A 18 -2.28 18.91 -11.78
CA LEU A 18 -1.64 17.62 -11.61
C LEU A 18 -2.67 16.53 -11.86
N PRO A 19 -2.27 15.42 -12.49
CA PRO A 19 -3.19 14.35 -12.85
C PRO A 19 -3.74 13.64 -11.61
N LEU A 20 -4.90 14.09 -11.12
CA LEU A 20 -5.53 13.55 -9.91
C LEU A 20 -5.81 12.06 -10.04
N TRP A 21 -6.28 11.62 -11.20
CA TRP A 21 -6.97 10.34 -11.32
C TRP A 21 -6.08 9.10 -11.15
N PRO A 22 -4.81 9.04 -11.58
CA PRO A 22 -3.91 7.98 -11.09
C PRO A 22 -3.21 8.38 -9.78
N ALA A 23 -2.82 9.65 -9.62
CA ALA A 23 -2.02 10.08 -8.47
C ALA A 23 -2.75 9.92 -7.13
N LEU A 24 -4.07 10.07 -7.10
CA LEU A 24 -4.89 9.89 -5.90
C LEU A 24 -4.74 8.48 -5.31
N PHE A 25 -4.88 7.45 -6.14
CA PHE A 25 -4.78 6.05 -5.72
C PHE A 25 -3.35 5.62 -5.39
N ILE A 26 -2.36 6.28 -5.99
CA ILE A 26 -0.94 6.11 -5.62
C ILE A 26 -0.64 6.80 -4.28
N THR A 27 -1.15 8.01 -4.05
CA THR A 27 -0.88 8.81 -2.84
C THR A 27 -1.61 8.28 -1.62
N ILE A 28 -2.89 7.91 -1.75
CA ILE A 28 -3.69 7.32 -0.67
C ILE A 28 -3.49 5.80 -0.69
N ALA A 29 -2.23 5.36 -0.65
CA ALA A 29 -1.86 4.01 -1.05
C ALA A 29 -2.58 2.94 -0.22
N CYS A 30 -2.29 2.89 1.08
CA CYS A 30 -2.90 1.94 2.00
C CYS A 30 -4.41 2.12 2.17
N GLY A 31 -4.96 3.31 1.87
CA GLY A 31 -6.40 3.57 1.91
C GLY A 31 -7.16 3.11 0.67
N ALA A 32 -6.51 3.06 -0.50
CA ALA A 32 -7.09 2.51 -1.73
C ALA A 32 -7.00 0.97 -1.74
N ILE A 33 -5.78 0.45 -1.58
CA ILE A 33 -5.48 -0.97 -1.35
C ILE A 33 -4.01 -1.11 -0.92
N SER A 34 -3.74 -1.95 0.08
CA SER A 34 -2.40 -2.04 0.65
C SER A 34 -1.62 -3.26 0.17
N GLY A 35 -0.57 -3.02 -0.61
CA GLY A 35 0.43 -4.04 -0.94
C GLY A 35 1.33 -4.36 0.24
N PHE A 36 1.59 -3.38 1.11
CA PHE A 36 2.35 -3.57 2.35
C PHE A 36 1.68 -4.60 3.26
N HIS A 37 0.36 -4.49 3.49
CA HIS A 37 -0.38 -5.49 4.26
C HIS A 37 -0.33 -6.88 3.60
N ALA A 38 -0.33 -6.95 2.26
CA ALA A 38 -0.15 -8.21 1.56
C ALA A 38 1.22 -8.86 1.86
N THR A 39 2.31 -8.07 1.93
CA THR A 39 3.64 -8.61 2.29
C THR A 39 3.74 -9.12 3.72
N GLN A 40 2.93 -8.58 4.63
CA GLN A 40 2.93 -8.96 6.04
C GLN A 40 1.94 -10.09 6.37
N SER A 41 0.95 -10.31 5.51
CA SER A 41 -0.12 -11.29 5.72
C SER A 41 0.40 -12.71 6.00
N PRO A 42 1.48 -13.22 5.37
CA PRO A 42 2.03 -14.54 5.68
C PRO A 42 2.51 -14.69 7.12
N LEU A 43 3.12 -13.64 7.70
CA LEU A 43 3.58 -13.67 9.09
C LEU A 43 2.40 -13.79 10.05
N MET A 44 1.31 -13.07 9.77
CA MET A 44 0.09 -13.14 10.58
C MET A 44 -0.65 -14.46 10.38
N ALA A 45 -0.73 -14.97 9.16
CA ALA A 45 -1.40 -16.23 8.84
C ALA A 45 -0.78 -17.43 9.59
N ARG A 46 0.54 -17.45 9.77
CA ARG A 46 1.25 -18.50 10.54
C ARG A 46 0.95 -18.48 12.05
N CYS A 47 0.52 -17.34 12.58
CA CYS A 47 0.17 -17.19 13.99
C CYS A 47 -1.33 -17.39 14.26
N MET A 48 -2.14 -17.62 13.21
CA MET A 48 -3.57 -17.86 13.38
C MET A 48 -3.85 -19.33 13.68
N GLU A 49 -4.62 -19.58 14.73
CA GLU A 49 -5.01 -20.94 15.13
C GLU A 49 -6.00 -21.60 14.15
N ASN A 50 -6.84 -20.80 13.49
CA ASN A 50 -7.83 -21.29 12.54
C ASN A 50 -8.21 -20.21 11.51
N GLU A 51 -8.72 -20.64 10.35
CA GLU A 51 -9.10 -19.74 9.26
C GLU A 51 -10.29 -18.83 9.59
N LYS A 52 -11.18 -19.23 10.51
CA LYS A 52 -12.36 -18.41 10.89
C LYS A 52 -11.93 -17.07 11.49
N ASN A 53 -10.78 -17.04 12.18
CA ASN A 53 -10.19 -15.81 12.71
C ASN A 53 -9.75 -14.83 11.60
N GLY A 54 -9.54 -15.31 10.36
CA GLY A 54 -9.02 -14.49 9.27
C GLY A 54 -9.91 -13.30 8.91
N ARG A 55 -11.24 -13.46 9.04
CA ARG A 55 -12.17 -12.34 8.80
C ARG A 55 -11.98 -11.22 9.81
N PHE A 56 -11.77 -11.54 11.08
CA PHE A 56 -11.52 -10.52 12.10
C PHE A 56 -10.12 -9.90 11.93
N VAL A 57 -9.09 -10.75 11.79
CA VAL A 57 -7.68 -10.32 11.76
C VAL A 57 -7.37 -9.50 10.51
N PHE A 58 -7.81 -9.90 9.33
CA PHE A 58 -7.50 -9.18 8.08
C PHE A 58 -8.57 -8.16 7.74
N TYR A 59 -9.82 -8.60 7.55
CA TYR A 59 -10.89 -7.71 7.09
C TYR A 59 -11.34 -6.72 8.18
N GLY A 60 -11.45 -7.16 9.43
CA GLY A 60 -11.79 -6.29 10.56
C GLY A 60 -10.74 -5.20 10.80
N ALA A 61 -9.45 -5.52 10.72
CA ALA A 61 -8.38 -4.54 10.85
C ALA A 61 -8.45 -3.44 9.77
N MET A 62 -8.69 -3.81 8.51
CA MET A 62 -8.81 -2.83 7.41
C MET A 62 -10.01 -1.88 7.59
N ILE A 63 -11.13 -2.38 8.13
CA ILE A 63 -12.27 -1.50 8.48
C ILE A 63 -11.86 -0.52 9.59
N GLY A 64 -11.17 -1.00 10.63
CA GLY A 64 -10.68 -0.16 11.73
C GLY A 64 -9.77 0.97 11.25
N GLU A 65 -8.80 0.65 10.37
CA GLU A 65 -7.94 1.65 9.74
C GLU A 65 -8.75 2.66 8.90
N GLY A 66 -9.76 2.19 8.16
CA GLY A 66 -10.64 3.06 7.39
C GLY A 66 -11.41 4.06 8.27
N VAL A 67 -11.94 3.62 9.41
CA VAL A 67 -12.60 4.51 10.38
C VAL A 67 -11.63 5.56 10.92
N ILE A 68 -10.41 5.16 11.30
CA ILE A 68 -9.37 6.08 11.78
C ILE A 68 -9.02 7.10 10.69
N ALA A 69 -8.87 6.67 9.43
CA ALA A 69 -8.60 7.55 8.30
C ALA A 69 -9.72 8.58 8.08
N LEU A 70 -10.99 8.17 8.19
CA LEU A 70 -12.13 9.08 8.07
C LEU A 70 -12.18 10.11 9.21
N ILE A 71 -11.82 9.71 10.44
CA ILE A 71 -11.70 10.65 11.58
C ILE A 71 -10.64 11.70 11.27
N TRP A 72 -9.44 11.30 10.82
CA TRP A 72 -8.38 12.24 10.47
C TRP A 72 -8.74 13.16 9.30
N CYS A 73 -9.46 12.64 8.30
CA CYS A 73 -10.00 13.44 7.22
C CYS A 73 -10.96 14.51 7.76
N ALA A 74 -11.93 14.12 8.60
CA ALA A 74 -12.87 15.05 9.21
C ALA A 74 -12.18 16.10 10.09
N LEU A 75 -11.15 15.72 10.85
CA LEU A 75 -10.35 16.63 11.65
C LEU A 75 -9.59 17.63 10.77
N ALA A 76 -8.94 17.17 9.70
CA ALA A 76 -8.23 18.06 8.78
C ALA A 76 -9.16 19.09 8.12
N LEU A 77 -10.36 18.66 7.71
CA LEU A 77 -11.34 19.52 7.04
C LEU A 77 -12.02 20.50 8.01
N SER A 78 -12.25 20.11 9.27
CA SER A 78 -12.94 20.93 10.26
C SER A 78 -12.02 21.86 11.05
N PHE A 79 -10.81 21.42 11.40
CA PHE A 79 -9.89 22.17 12.26
C PHE A 79 -9.20 23.32 11.51
N PHE A 80 -8.70 23.06 10.30
CA PHE A 80 -7.94 24.07 9.54
C PHE A 80 -8.86 25.07 8.83
N GLY A 81 -10.14 24.73 8.60
CA GLY A 81 -11.16 25.63 8.06
C GLY A 81 -11.01 25.99 6.57
N SER A 82 -9.83 25.82 5.97
CA SER A 82 -9.58 26.03 4.54
C SER A 82 -8.50 25.08 4.01
N ILE A 83 -8.43 24.92 2.68
CA ILE A 83 -7.39 24.12 2.03
C ILE A 83 -6.03 24.81 2.14
N ASP A 84 -5.99 26.14 2.07
CA ASP A 84 -4.73 26.92 2.12
C ASP A 84 -4.04 26.81 3.48
N SER A 85 -4.81 26.92 4.57
CA SER A 85 -4.29 26.73 5.94
C SER A 85 -3.81 25.30 6.18
N LEU A 86 -4.49 24.29 5.62
CA LEU A 86 -4.03 22.90 5.67
C LEU A 86 -2.73 22.72 4.88
N ALA A 87 -2.64 23.30 3.67
CA ALA A 87 -1.45 23.23 2.84
C ALA A 87 -0.25 23.91 3.50
N GLU A 88 -0.46 25.04 4.18
CA GLU A 88 0.57 25.71 4.98
C GLU A 88 1.04 24.84 6.16
N ALA A 89 0.12 24.20 6.88
CA ALA A 89 0.46 23.30 7.97
C ALA A 89 1.29 22.09 7.48
N VAL A 90 0.97 21.53 6.31
CA VAL A 90 1.75 20.48 5.65
C VAL A 90 3.12 21.01 5.22
N LYS A 91 3.22 22.23 4.71
CA LYS A 91 4.51 22.83 4.31
C LYS A 91 5.45 23.04 5.50
N ASN A 92 4.91 23.40 6.67
CA ASN A 92 5.67 23.77 7.86
C ASN A 92 6.09 22.58 8.75
N GLY A 93 5.88 21.33 8.31
CA GLY A 93 6.34 20.15 9.06
C GLY A 93 5.72 18.82 8.63
N GLY A 94 5.16 18.76 7.42
CA GLY A 94 4.56 17.57 6.85
C GLY A 94 3.26 17.13 7.54
N PRO A 95 2.79 15.91 7.23
CA PRO A 95 1.62 15.32 7.88
C PRO A 95 1.73 15.23 9.41
N GLY A 96 2.95 15.10 9.94
CA GLY A 96 3.18 15.08 11.39
C GLY A 96 2.79 16.38 12.09
N ASN A 97 3.05 17.52 11.46
CA ASN A 97 2.64 18.82 12.00
C ASN A 97 1.11 19.00 11.96
N VAL A 98 0.44 18.50 10.92
CA VAL A 98 -1.04 18.50 10.85
C VAL A 98 -1.64 17.75 12.03
N VAL A 99 -1.11 16.56 12.33
CA VAL A 99 -1.51 15.76 13.49
C VAL A 99 -1.23 16.50 14.79
N TYR A 100 -0.05 17.10 14.93
CA TYR A 100 0.33 17.86 16.11
C TYR A 100 -0.61 19.04 16.36
N SER A 101 -0.80 19.92 15.37
CA SER A 101 -1.65 21.12 15.51
C SER A 101 -3.10 20.76 15.84
N ALA A 102 -3.67 19.76 15.17
CA ALA A 102 -5.03 19.32 15.45
C ALA A 102 -5.16 18.69 16.86
N SER A 103 -4.20 17.86 17.27
CA SER A 103 -4.23 17.17 18.57
C SER A 103 -4.12 18.16 19.73
N PHE A 104 -3.12 19.04 19.71
CA PHE A 104 -2.90 20.02 20.78
C PHE A 104 -3.91 21.17 20.74
N GLY A 105 -4.38 21.55 19.55
CA GLY A 105 -5.38 22.61 19.38
C GLY A 105 -6.77 22.22 19.88
N LEU A 106 -7.19 20.97 19.67
CA LEU A 106 -8.53 20.51 20.07
C LEU A 106 -8.57 19.93 21.49
N LEU A 107 -7.53 19.20 21.90
CA LEU A 107 -7.55 18.42 23.14
C LEU A 107 -6.71 19.03 24.26
N GLY A 108 -6.09 20.19 24.02
CA GLY A 108 -5.15 20.81 24.94
C GLY A 108 -3.89 19.97 25.16
N VAL A 109 -3.10 20.31 26.17
CA VAL A 109 -1.79 19.64 26.40
C VAL A 109 -1.96 18.16 26.75
N PHE A 110 -2.85 17.84 27.70
CA PHE A 110 -2.99 16.46 28.17
C PHE A 110 -3.53 15.51 27.08
N GLY A 111 -4.64 15.87 26.43
CA GLY A 111 -5.20 15.05 25.37
C GLY A 111 -4.37 15.09 24.09
N GLY A 112 -3.70 16.22 23.80
CA GLY A 112 -2.78 16.36 22.68
C GLY A 112 -1.58 15.42 22.77
N VAL A 113 -0.96 15.31 23.95
CA VAL A 113 0.14 14.35 24.18
C VAL A 113 -0.32 12.91 23.96
N LEU A 114 -1.48 12.52 24.51
CA LEU A 114 -1.99 11.16 24.36
C LEU A 114 -2.31 10.82 22.89
N ALA A 115 -3.01 11.72 22.18
CA ALA A 115 -3.36 11.53 20.78
C ALA A 115 -2.12 11.49 19.88
N PHE A 116 -1.18 12.42 20.09
CA PHE A 116 0.05 12.49 19.30
C PHE A 116 0.94 11.26 19.53
N LEU A 117 1.11 10.81 20.78
CA LEU A 117 1.85 9.58 21.07
C LEU A 117 1.20 8.35 20.41
N GLY A 118 -0.13 8.24 20.47
CA GLY A 118 -0.87 7.17 19.81
C GLY A 118 -0.60 7.10 18.31
N VAL A 119 -0.60 8.25 17.63
CA VAL A 119 -0.30 8.32 16.19
C VAL A 119 1.17 7.99 15.92
N VAL A 120 2.12 8.46 16.73
CA VAL A 120 3.56 8.22 16.51
C VAL A 120 3.96 6.76 16.75
N ILE A 121 3.33 6.08 17.71
CA ILE A 121 3.61 4.67 18.01
C ILE A 121 3.28 3.76 16.82
N LEU A 122 2.24 4.09 16.04
CA LEU A 122 1.81 3.28 14.91
C LEU A 122 2.90 3.13 13.82
N PRO A 123 3.47 4.21 13.23
CA PRO A 123 4.59 4.08 12.30
C PRO A 123 5.83 3.41 12.88
N ILE A 124 6.10 3.56 14.18
CA ILE A 124 7.24 2.90 14.83
C ILE A 124 7.05 1.38 14.82
N THR A 125 5.87 0.91 15.25
CA THR A 125 5.55 -0.52 15.29
C THR A 125 5.40 -1.13 13.89
N SER A 126 4.77 -0.43 12.96
CA SER A 126 4.70 -0.83 11.55
C SER A 126 6.08 -0.85 10.89
N GLY A 127 6.95 0.12 11.23
CA GLY A 127 8.33 0.22 10.77
C GLY A 127 9.17 -0.97 11.25
N ASP A 128 9.14 -1.30 12.54
CA ASP A 128 9.82 -2.50 13.06
C ASP A 128 9.35 -3.76 12.34
N THR A 129 8.03 -3.89 12.13
CA THR A 129 7.45 -5.01 11.37
C THR A 129 7.94 -5.03 9.93
N ALA A 130 8.09 -3.88 9.27
CA ALA A 130 8.62 -3.75 7.91
C ALA A 130 10.09 -4.21 7.82
N PHE A 131 10.95 -3.74 8.73
CA PHE A 131 12.37 -4.14 8.77
C PHE A 131 12.50 -5.63 9.09
N ARG A 132 11.66 -6.15 10.00
CA ARG A 132 11.60 -7.57 10.31
C ARG A 132 11.20 -8.41 9.10
N SER A 133 10.11 -8.04 8.43
CA SER A 133 9.63 -8.73 7.23
C SER A 133 10.67 -8.67 6.10
N SER A 134 11.23 -7.50 5.82
CA SER A 134 12.28 -7.31 4.80
C SER A 134 13.50 -8.19 5.07
N ARG A 135 13.95 -8.26 6.33
CA ARG A 135 15.05 -9.15 6.72
C ARG A 135 14.74 -10.62 6.45
N LEU A 136 13.53 -11.08 6.79
CA LEU A 136 13.13 -12.47 6.58
C LEU A 136 13.04 -12.79 5.08
N ILE A 137 12.47 -11.88 4.28
CA ILE A 137 12.38 -12.02 2.83
C ILE A 137 13.79 -12.12 2.22
N LEU A 138 14.71 -11.22 2.59
CA LEU A 138 16.11 -11.30 2.11
C LEU A 138 16.79 -12.60 2.55
N ALA A 139 16.56 -13.03 3.78
CA ALA A 139 17.11 -14.28 4.29
C ALA A 139 16.63 -15.50 3.48
N GLU A 140 15.37 -15.53 3.07
CA GLU A 140 14.82 -16.57 2.18
C GLU A 140 15.46 -16.49 0.77
N TYR A 141 15.57 -15.29 0.18
CA TYR A 141 16.21 -15.11 -1.12
C TYR A 141 17.67 -15.56 -1.17
N PHE A 142 18.44 -15.28 -0.10
CA PHE A 142 19.84 -15.69 0.02
C PHE A 142 20.03 -17.05 0.68
N ASN A 143 18.93 -17.75 1.02
CA ASN A 143 18.92 -19.02 1.73
C ASN A 143 19.81 -19.02 2.99
N MET A 144 19.68 -17.97 3.81
CA MET A 144 20.46 -17.75 5.02
C MET A 144 19.62 -17.97 6.28
N GLU A 145 20.11 -18.81 7.19
CA GLU A 145 19.45 -19.00 8.48
C GLU A 145 19.39 -17.70 9.31
N GLN A 146 18.36 -17.57 10.13
CA GLN A 146 18.16 -16.40 11.00
C GLN A 146 18.31 -16.72 12.51
N LYS A 147 18.86 -17.90 12.85
CA LYS A 147 19.13 -18.33 14.24
C LYS A 147 20.41 -17.70 14.80
N THR A 148 21.48 -17.68 14.00
CA THR A 148 22.78 -17.14 14.44
C THR A 148 22.82 -15.61 14.37
N LEU A 149 23.37 -14.98 15.43
CA LEU A 149 23.46 -13.52 15.53
C LEU A 149 24.21 -12.89 14.35
N ARG A 150 25.27 -13.55 13.88
CA ARG A 150 26.06 -13.10 12.72
C ARG A 150 25.19 -13.00 11.47
N ASN A 151 24.41 -14.02 11.15
CA ASN A 151 23.58 -14.04 9.95
C ASN A 151 22.41 -13.05 10.04
N ARG A 152 21.88 -12.85 11.26
CA ARG A 152 20.88 -11.81 11.53
C ARG A 152 21.46 -10.41 11.29
N LEU A 153 22.65 -10.11 11.82
CA LEU A 153 23.29 -8.80 11.67
C LEU A 153 23.74 -8.54 10.23
N MET A 154 24.22 -9.56 9.51
CA MET A 154 24.58 -9.42 8.09
C MET A 154 23.40 -8.99 7.22
N MET A 155 22.17 -9.39 7.56
CA MET A 155 20.96 -8.94 6.87
C MET A 155 20.41 -7.62 7.43
N ALA A 156 20.44 -7.44 8.75
CA ALA A 156 19.85 -6.28 9.42
C ALA A 156 20.66 -5.00 9.21
N ILE A 157 21.99 -5.04 9.36
CA ILE A 157 22.84 -3.84 9.30
C ILE A 157 22.70 -3.12 7.94
N PRO A 158 22.79 -3.79 6.78
CA PRO A 158 22.60 -3.12 5.50
C PRO A 158 21.20 -2.50 5.36
N LEU A 159 20.16 -3.19 5.83
CA LEU A 159 18.80 -2.64 5.85
C LEU A 159 18.71 -1.35 6.67
N PHE A 160 19.26 -1.34 7.89
CA PHE A 160 19.27 -0.15 8.76
C PHE A 160 20.11 0.99 8.18
N VAL A 161 21.24 0.69 7.54
CA VAL A 161 22.06 1.71 6.87
C VAL A 161 21.28 2.35 5.71
N ILE A 162 20.65 1.54 4.86
CA ILE A 162 19.80 2.04 3.77
C ILE A 162 18.63 2.84 4.34
N GLY A 163 17.95 2.33 5.37
CA GLY A 163 16.87 3.03 6.04
C GLY A 163 17.30 4.39 6.61
N GLY A 164 18.46 4.44 7.27
CA GLY A 164 19.06 5.66 7.78
C GLY A 164 19.36 6.67 6.68
N ILE A 165 19.92 6.23 5.56
CA ILE A 165 20.12 7.10 4.38
C ILE A 165 18.78 7.61 3.85
N LEU A 166 17.77 6.74 3.76
CA LEU A 166 16.44 7.13 3.30
C LEU A 166 15.78 8.18 4.20
N THR A 167 16.07 8.21 5.51
CA THR A 167 15.54 9.28 6.38
C THR A 167 16.04 10.69 6.02
N GLN A 168 17.12 10.80 5.24
CA GLN A 168 17.67 12.07 4.78
C GLN A 168 17.06 12.52 3.43
N VAL A 169 16.26 11.67 2.81
CA VAL A 169 15.57 12.00 1.54
C VAL A 169 14.28 12.76 1.85
N ASP A 170 13.91 13.68 0.95
CA ASP A 170 12.65 14.40 1.06
C ASP A 170 11.46 13.44 1.19
N PHE A 171 10.59 13.71 2.17
CA PHE A 171 9.44 12.87 2.47
C PHE A 171 8.50 12.72 1.28
N GLY A 172 8.28 13.80 0.51
CA GLY A 172 7.42 13.77 -0.68
C GLY A 172 7.97 12.82 -1.75
N VAL A 173 9.28 12.81 -1.94
CA VAL A 173 9.94 11.84 -2.84
C VAL A 173 9.76 10.41 -2.34
N ILE A 174 10.07 10.15 -1.06
CA ILE A 174 9.92 8.80 -0.46
C ILE A 174 8.47 8.33 -0.60
N TRP A 175 7.51 9.17 -0.24
CA TRP A 175 6.08 8.84 -0.26
C TRP A 175 5.60 8.48 -1.66
N ARG A 176 6.10 9.19 -2.68
CA ARG A 176 5.74 8.92 -4.08
C ARG A 176 6.27 7.58 -4.56
N TYR A 177 7.52 7.23 -4.23
CA TYR A 177 8.08 5.90 -4.54
C TYR A 177 7.38 4.79 -3.76
N PHE A 178 7.14 5.02 -2.46
CA PHE A 178 6.39 4.12 -1.60
C PHE A 178 5.00 3.83 -2.18
N GLY A 179 4.25 4.86 -2.55
CA GLY A 179 2.91 4.72 -3.11
C GLY A 179 2.91 3.84 -4.36
N PHE A 180 3.83 4.10 -5.30
CA PHE A 180 3.94 3.31 -6.52
C PHE A 180 4.34 1.85 -6.24
N ALA A 181 5.35 1.62 -5.40
CA ALA A 181 5.81 0.28 -5.05
C ALA A 181 4.74 -0.52 -4.30
N ASN A 182 4.03 0.13 -3.37
CA ASN A 182 2.91 -0.44 -2.64
C ASN A 182 1.79 -0.87 -3.59
N GLN A 183 1.38 0.02 -4.51
CA GLN A 183 0.30 -0.31 -5.44
C GLN A 183 0.69 -1.38 -6.45
N THR A 184 1.93 -1.38 -6.93
CA THR A 184 2.44 -2.46 -7.79
C THR A 184 2.38 -3.81 -7.08
N THR A 185 2.78 -3.86 -5.81
CA THR A 185 2.70 -5.07 -4.98
C THR A 185 1.25 -5.50 -4.75
N ALA A 186 0.34 -4.55 -4.52
CA ALA A 186 -1.09 -4.83 -4.37
C ALA A 186 -1.69 -5.43 -5.65
N VAL A 187 -1.33 -4.90 -6.82
CA VAL A 187 -1.74 -5.41 -8.14
C VAL A 187 -1.28 -6.86 -8.34
N MET A 188 -0.02 -7.17 -8.01
CA MET A 188 0.50 -8.54 -8.10
C MET A 188 -0.26 -9.51 -7.18
N MET A 189 -0.59 -9.08 -5.96
CA MET A 189 -1.38 -9.90 -5.05
C MET A 189 -2.82 -10.09 -5.55
N LEU A 190 -3.46 -9.05 -6.09
CA LEU A 190 -4.81 -9.13 -6.66
C LEU A 190 -4.87 -10.10 -7.86
N TRP A 191 -3.87 -10.08 -8.74
CA TRP A 191 -3.77 -11.03 -9.84
C TRP A 191 -3.53 -12.46 -9.35
N THR A 192 -2.69 -12.63 -8.32
CA THR A 192 -2.45 -13.93 -7.68
C THR A 192 -3.74 -14.48 -7.07
N ALA A 193 -4.48 -13.66 -6.32
CA ALA A 193 -5.78 -14.04 -5.75
C ALA A 193 -6.83 -14.33 -6.83
N SER A 194 -6.84 -13.56 -7.93
CA SER A 194 -7.72 -13.80 -9.09
C SER A 194 -7.43 -15.15 -9.74
N ALA A 195 -6.16 -15.48 -9.96
CA ALA A 195 -5.75 -16.77 -10.51
C ALA A 195 -6.13 -17.92 -9.58
N TYR A 196 -5.91 -17.77 -8.27
CA TYR A 196 -6.31 -18.75 -7.25
C TYR A 196 -7.82 -19.00 -7.28
N LEU A 197 -8.64 -17.96 -7.20
CA LEU A 197 -10.11 -18.10 -7.22
C LEU A 197 -10.60 -18.73 -8.52
N LEU A 198 -10.01 -18.38 -9.67
CA LEU A 198 -10.38 -18.95 -10.97
C LEU A 198 -10.06 -20.45 -11.05
N ARG A 199 -8.90 -20.87 -10.55
CA ARG A 199 -8.49 -22.29 -10.50
C ARG A 199 -9.43 -23.13 -9.63
N HIS A 200 -9.90 -22.59 -8.52
CA HIS A 200 -10.85 -23.25 -7.63
C HIS A 200 -12.33 -23.06 -8.02
N ASN A 201 -12.63 -22.57 -9.22
CA ASN A 201 -14.00 -22.29 -9.69
C ASN A 201 -14.83 -21.42 -8.72
N LYS A 202 -14.16 -20.50 -8.00
CA LYS A 202 -14.80 -19.51 -7.12
C LYS A 202 -15.01 -18.19 -7.89
N LEU A 203 -15.79 -17.28 -7.29
CA LEU A 203 -16.09 -15.97 -7.88
C LEU A 203 -14.83 -15.07 -7.93
N HIS A 204 -14.01 -15.24 -8.97
CA HIS A 204 -12.77 -14.51 -9.16
C HIS A 204 -12.98 -13.01 -9.47
N TRP A 205 -14.16 -12.62 -9.94
CA TRP A 205 -14.47 -11.22 -10.28
C TRP A 205 -14.29 -10.26 -9.10
N VAL A 206 -14.45 -10.74 -7.86
CA VAL A 206 -14.24 -9.95 -6.64
C VAL A 206 -12.81 -9.39 -6.56
N THR A 207 -11.82 -10.12 -7.08
CA THR A 207 -10.42 -9.66 -7.12
C THR A 207 -9.98 -9.23 -8.52
N THR A 208 -10.56 -9.78 -9.59
CA THR A 208 -10.20 -9.43 -10.97
C THR A 208 -10.61 -8.01 -11.34
N VAL A 209 -11.80 -7.55 -10.94
CA VAL A 209 -12.24 -6.17 -11.23
C VAL A 209 -11.32 -5.14 -10.57
N PRO A 210 -11.02 -5.23 -9.25
CA PRO A 210 -10.00 -4.39 -8.62
C PRO A 210 -8.61 -4.54 -9.27
N ALA A 211 -8.22 -5.75 -9.69
CA ALA A 211 -6.91 -5.97 -10.33
C ALA A 211 -6.77 -5.17 -11.63
N VAL A 212 -7.78 -5.21 -12.51
CA VAL A 212 -7.81 -4.47 -13.77
C VAL A 212 -7.74 -2.95 -13.51
N PHE A 213 -8.56 -2.48 -12.57
CA PHE A 213 -8.59 -1.06 -12.20
C PHE A 213 -7.24 -0.59 -11.66
N MET A 214 -6.68 -1.27 -10.67
CA MET A 214 -5.41 -0.88 -10.07
C MET A 214 -4.22 -1.06 -11.03
N THR A 215 -4.27 -2.04 -11.92
CA THR A 215 -3.28 -2.18 -13.01
C THR A 215 -3.33 -0.96 -13.93
N THR A 216 -4.53 -0.50 -14.28
CA THR A 216 -4.72 0.72 -15.08
C THR A 216 -4.13 1.93 -14.35
N VAL A 217 -4.41 2.09 -13.05
CA VAL A 217 -3.85 3.18 -12.23
C VAL A 217 -2.32 3.18 -12.23
N VAL A 218 -1.70 2.03 -11.94
CA VAL A 218 -0.25 1.89 -11.83
C VAL A 218 0.45 2.18 -13.17
N ILE A 219 -0.08 1.61 -14.26
CA ILE A 219 0.49 1.83 -15.61
C ILE A 219 0.27 3.28 -16.06
N THR A 220 -0.92 3.84 -15.84
CA THR A 220 -1.21 5.23 -16.18
C THR A 220 -0.29 6.18 -15.42
N PHE A 221 -0.07 5.93 -14.12
CA PHE A 221 0.81 6.74 -13.29
C PHE A 221 2.25 6.73 -13.81
N ILE A 222 2.83 5.55 -14.07
CA ILE A 222 4.23 5.47 -14.50
C ILE A 222 4.44 5.97 -15.93
N LEU A 223 3.44 5.86 -16.80
CA LEU A 223 3.53 6.44 -18.14
C LEU A 223 3.44 7.97 -18.10
N ASN A 224 2.57 8.52 -17.25
CA ASN A 224 2.31 9.95 -17.23
C ASN A 224 3.30 10.75 -16.36
N ASN A 225 3.78 10.20 -15.25
CA ASN A 225 4.60 10.95 -14.31
C ASN A 225 5.95 11.32 -14.93
N ALA A 226 6.24 12.61 -15.09
CA ALA A 226 7.49 13.09 -15.71
C ALA A 226 8.75 12.88 -14.87
N THR A 227 8.61 12.67 -13.56
CA THR A 227 9.76 12.52 -12.65
C THR A 227 10.13 11.07 -12.38
N LEU A 228 9.14 10.18 -12.33
CA LEU A 228 9.35 8.74 -12.07
C LEU A 228 9.27 7.89 -13.34
N GLY A 229 8.72 8.45 -14.40
CA GLY A 229 8.17 7.71 -15.51
C GLY A 229 8.50 8.34 -16.85
N PHE A 230 7.62 8.13 -17.83
CA PHE A 230 7.89 8.46 -19.23
C PHE A 230 7.38 9.85 -19.64
N GLY A 231 6.67 10.57 -18.75
CA GLY A 231 6.19 11.93 -19.02
C GLY A 231 5.17 12.03 -20.16
N LEU A 232 4.46 10.95 -20.47
CA LEU A 232 3.50 10.92 -21.58
C LEU A 232 2.21 11.69 -21.25
N PRO A 233 1.49 12.20 -22.26
CA PRO A 233 0.18 12.83 -22.06
C PRO A 233 -0.78 11.91 -21.30
N MET A 234 -1.62 12.48 -20.42
CA MET A 234 -2.53 11.72 -19.57
C MET A 234 -3.49 10.81 -20.35
N GLN A 235 -4.06 11.34 -21.44
CA GLN A 235 -4.99 10.58 -22.28
C GLN A 235 -4.32 9.33 -22.88
N LEU A 236 -3.10 9.50 -23.42
CA LEU A 236 -2.33 8.39 -23.98
C LEU A 236 -1.96 7.37 -22.90
N SER A 237 -1.47 7.85 -21.75
CA SER A 237 -1.13 7.02 -20.60
C SER A 237 -2.32 6.19 -20.10
N THR A 238 -3.50 6.79 -20.06
CA THR A 238 -4.74 6.12 -19.61
C THR A 238 -5.18 5.05 -20.60
N ILE A 239 -5.18 5.36 -21.90
CA ILE A 239 -5.52 4.39 -22.94
C ILE A 239 -4.58 3.19 -22.89
N LEU A 240 -3.27 3.43 -22.82
CA LEU A 240 -2.27 2.38 -22.70
C LEU A 240 -2.43 1.57 -21.41
N GLY A 241 -2.76 2.22 -20.29
CA GLY A 241 -3.08 1.56 -19.03
C GLY A 241 -4.27 0.62 -19.13
N ILE A 242 -5.38 1.06 -19.72
CA ILE A 242 -6.58 0.26 -19.94
C ILE A 242 -6.26 -0.94 -20.84
N VAL A 243 -5.66 -0.70 -22.01
CA VAL A 243 -5.33 -1.77 -22.97
C VAL A 243 -4.41 -2.82 -22.35
N SER A 244 -3.39 -2.38 -21.61
CA SER A 244 -2.46 -3.28 -20.92
C SER A 244 -3.17 -4.08 -19.83
N SER A 245 -4.03 -3.45 -19.03
CA SER A 245 -4.77 -4.13 -17.96
C SER A 245 -5.72 -5.20 -18.49
N LEU A 246 -6.44 -4.92 -19.60
CA LEU A 246 -7.34 -5.87 -20.25
C LEU A 246 -6.55 -7.03 -20.89
N SER A 247 -5.38 -6.74 -21.46
CA SER A 247 -4.49 -7.76 -22.02
C SER A 247 -3.98 -8.72 -20.93
N ILE A 248 -3.58 -8.17 -19.78
CA ILE A 248 -3.18 -8.97 -18.60
C ILE A 248 -4.37 -9.78 -18.08
N ALA A 249 -5.57 -9.20 -18.00
CA ALA A 249 -6.78 -9.90 -17.60
C ALA A 249 -7.06 -11.12 -18.48
N GLY A 250 -7.03 -10.92 -19.81
CA GLY A 250 -7.20 -11.99 -20.78
C GLY A 250 -6.15 -13.10 -20.62
N TYR A 251 -4.89 -12.72 -20.40
CA TYR A 251 -3.80 -13.67 -20.18
C TYR A 251 -3.98 -14.49 -18.89
N VAL A 252 -4.27 -13.84 -17.75
CA VAL A 252 -4.45 -14.51 -16.46
C VAL A 252 -5.66 -15.44 -16.49
N ILE A 253 -6.78 -15.00 -17.08
CA ILE A 253 -7.99 -15.82 -17.20
C ILE A 253 -7.72 -17.04 -18.09
N LYS A 254 -7.10 -16.84 -19.25
CA LYS A 254 -6.76 -17.94 -20.17
C LYS A 254 -5.83 -18.97 -19.52
N LYS A 255 -4.81 -18.51 -18.80
CA LYS A 255 -3.80 -19.39 -18.19
C LYS A 255 -4.29 -20.12 -16.95
N SER A 256 -5.22 -19.52 -16.20
CA SER A 256 -5.66 -20.05 -14.90
C SER A 256 -6.95 -20.87 -14.99
N LYS A 257 -7.68 -20.81 -16.11
CA LYS A 257 -8.91 -21.57 -16.31
C LYS A 257 -8.60 -23.06 -16.54
N GLY A 258 -9.19 -23.94 -15.72
CA GLY A 258 -9.14 -25.40 -15.91
C GLY A 258 -7.97 -26.12 -15.22
N LYS A 259 -7.06 -25.40 -14.55
CA LYS A 259 -5.99 -25.99 -13.72
C LYS A 259 -6.50 -26.18 -12.28
N GLY A 260 -7.32 -27.21 -12.04
CA GLY A 260 -7.67 -27.65 -10.68
C GLY A 260 -6.48 -28.35 -10.00
N ASP A 261 -6.62 -28.68 -8.71
CA ASP A 261 -5.60 -29.17 -7.74
C ASP A 261 -4.63 -30.28 -8.21
N ILE A 262 -4.86 -30.89 -9.37
CA ILE A 262 -4.08 -31.99 -9.93
C ILE A 262 -2.72 -31.52 -10.50
N ASP A 263 -2.62 -30.27 -10.96
CA ASP A 263 -1.41 -29.70 -11.59
C ASP A 263 -0.35 -29.20 -10.56
N LEU A 264 -0.69 -29.11 -9.27
CA LEU A 264 0.20 -28.55 -8.23
C LEU A 264 1.25 -29.57 -7.74
N ALA A 265 0.91 -30.85 -7.73
CA ALA A 265 1.83 -31.91 -7.31
C ALA A 265 3.07 -32.02 -8.21
N ASP A 266 2.97 -31.59 -9.47
CA ASP A 266 4.06 -31.63 -10.44
C ASP A 266 4.91 -30.34 -10.44
N GLU A 267 4.38 -29.20 -9.95
CA GLU A 267 5.11 -27.93 -9.83
C GLU A 267 5.83 -27.79 -8.46
N GLU A 268 5.35 -28.45 -7.40
CA GLU A 268 5.99 -28.48 -6.07
C GLU A 268 7.13 -29.51 -5.96
N LYS A 269 8.21 -29.36 -6.74
CA LYS A 269 9.49 -29.97 -6.34
C LYS A 269 10.13 -29.08 -5.26
N PRO A 270 10.38 -29.57 -4.04
CA PRO A 270 10.84 -28.71 -2.95
C PRO A 270 12.27 -28.26 -3.20
N ILE A 271 12.44 -26.96 -3.48
CA ILE A 271 13.72 -26.28 -3.31
C ILE A 271 13.90 -26.16 -1.78
N GLY A 272 14.99 -26.77 -1.28
CA GLY A 272 15.38 -26.97 0.12
C GLY A 272 14.58 -26.24 1.20
N LYS A 273 14.03 -26.99 2.15
CA LYS A 273 13.44 -26.46 3.39
C LYS A 273 14.48 -25.62 4.14
N THR A 274 14.41 -24.31 4.03
CA THR A 274 15.07 -23.40 4.96
C THR A 274 14.24 -23.38 6.24
N GLU A 275 14.76 -23.89 7.35
CA GLU A 275 14.13 -23.73 8.66
C GLU A 275 14.15 -22.25 9.06
N THR A 276 13.11 -21.51 8.69
CA THR A 276 12.83 -20.21 9.30
C THR A 276 12.23 -20.48 10.68
N ALA A 277 12.89 -19.95 11.71
CA ALA A 277 12.62 -20.13 13.13
C ALA A 277 11.14 -20.03 13.54
#